data_AF-A0A1K0IF09-F1
#
_entry.id   AF-A0A1K0IF09-F1
#
_cell.length_a   1.000
_cell.length_b   1.000
_cell.length_c   1.000
_cell.angle_alpha   90.00
_cell.angle_beta   90.00
_cell.angle_gamma   90.00
#
_symmetry.space_group_name_H-M   'P 1'
#
loop_
_entity.id
_entity.type
_entity.pdbx_description
1 polymer ?
#
loop_
_entity_poly.entity_id
_entity_poly.type
_entity_poly.pdbx_seq_one_letter_code
_entity_poly.pdbx_strand_id
1 'polypeptide(L)'
;MPRGPQLGPSRALRRGWHAGATPVVYCVFDLLVGGGEDLRGLPVEKRKAALSKLLSGEPPSLLYVQDVEDGAWLYDAALGLGLEGVVGKRAGSVYRAGERSSDWIKVKRPGAVPAKRFRR
;
A
#
# COMPACT_ATOMS: atom_id res chain seq x y z
N MET A 1 -41.07 -5.44 -10.14
CA MET A 1 -39.78 -5.45 -9.41
C MET A 1 -38.70 -4.84 -10.31
N PRO A 2 -38.26 -3.58 -10.13
CA PRO A 2 -37.21 -3.04 -10.99
C PRO A 2 -35.85 -3.56 -10.51
N ARG A 3 -35.11 -4.18 -11.43
CA ARG A 3 -33.73 -4.63 -11.23
C ARG A 3 -32.83 -3.39 -11.12
N GLY A 4 -32.14 -3.26 -9.99
CA GLY A 4 -31.14 -2.19 -9.77
C GLY A 4 -29.97 -2.28 -10.77
N PRO A 5 -29.25 -1.17 -11.00
CA PRO A 5 -28.24 -1.12 -12.04
C PRO A 5 -27.04 -2.00 -11.66
N GLN A 6 -26.70 -2.94 -12.54
CA GLN A 6 -25.47 -3.73 -12.45
C GLN A 6 -24.30 -2.82 -12.78
N LEU A 7 -23.53 -2.44 -11.76
CA LEU A 7 -22.32 -1.63 -11.91
C LEU A 7 -21.18 -2.54 -12.40
N GLY A 8 -20.88 -2.46 -13.70
CA GLY A 8 -19.68 -3.07 -14.27
C GLY A 8 -18.38 -2.36 -13.82
N PRO A 9 -17.22 -3.03 -13.92
CA PRO A 9 -15.93 -2.61 -13.34
C PRO A 9 -15.32 -1.33 -13.94
N SER A 10 -15.95 -0.71 -14.94
CA SER A 10 -15.41 0.42 -15.71
C SER A 10 -15.77 1.81 -15.17
N ARG A 11 -16.58 1.91 -14.11
CA ARG A 11 -17.06 3.21 -13.60
C ARG A 11 -16.14 3.90 -12.58
N ALA A 12 -15.28 3.16 -11.86
CA ALA A 12 -14.45 3.72 -10.79
C ALA A 12 -13.23 4.52 -11.29
N LEU A 13 -12.82 4.35 -12.54
CA LEU A 13 -11.57 4.92 -13.07
C LEU A 13 -11.65 6.38 -13.52
N ARG A 14 -12.86 6.92 -13.72
CA ARG A 14 -13.06 8.17 -14.49
C ARG A 14 -13.56 9.36 -13.69
N ARG A 15 -13.78 9.24 -12.38
CA ARG A 15 -14.17 10.37 -11.55
C ARG A 15 -13.15 10.56 -10.44
N GLY A 16 -12.47 11.71 -10.44
CA GLY A 16 -11.98 12.26 -9.20
C GLY A 16 -13.15 12.44 -8.21
N TRP A 17 -12.86 12.54 -6.91
CA TRP A 17 -13.86 12.55 -5.84
C TRP A 17 -15.00 13.56 -6.07
N HIS A 18 -14.74 14.63 -6.83
CA HIS A 18 -15.71 15.60 -7.35
C HIS A 18 -15.33 16.05 -8.77
N ALA A 19 -16.22 16.78 -9.46
CA ALA A 19 -15.94 17.33 -10.78
C ALA A 19 -14.72 18.28 -10.74
N GLY A 20 -13.74 18.05 -11.61
CA GLY A 20 -12.48 18.81 -11.65
C GLY A 20 -11.36 18.26 -10.75
N ALA A 21 -11.62 17.23 -9.94
CA ALA A 21 -10.59 16.64 -9.09
C ALA A 21 -9.55 15.83 -9.89
N THR A 22 -8.29 15.97 -9.51
CA THR A 22 -7.20 15.16 -10.06
C THR A 22 -7.43 13.68 -9.73
N PRO A 23 -7.28 12.76 -10.70
CA PRO A 23 -7.35 11.32 -10.43
C PRO A 23 -6.34 10.92 -9.37
N VAL A 24 -6.75 10.04 -8.46
CA VAL A 24 -5.90 9.49 -7.41
C VAL A 24 -5.83 7.97 -7.53
N VAL A 25 -4.67 7.40 -7.22
CA VAL A 25 -4.49 5.95 -7.09
C VAL A 25 -4.28 5.64 -5.62
N TYR A 26 -5.05 4.68 -5.11
CA TYR A 26 -4.90 4.22 -3.73
C TYR A 26 -3.91 3.06 -3.67
N CYS A 27 -2.70 3.34 -3.18
CA CYS A 27 -1.63 2.34 -3.03
C CYS A 27 -1.71 1.65 -1.66
N VAL A 28 -2.06 0.37 -1.63
CA VAL A 28 -2.27 -0.42 -0.40
C VAL A 28 -1.11 -1.41 -0.20
N PHE A 29 -0.57 -1.47 1.02
CA PHE A 29 0.68 -2.20 1.30
C PHE A 29 0.63 -3.17 2.49
N ASP A 30 -0.49 -3.24 3.23
CA ASP A 30 -0.70 -4.16 4.35
C ASP A 30 -2.20 -4.37 4.62
N LEU A 31 -2.56 -5.48 5.25
CA LEU A 31 -3.92 -5.80 5.69
C LEU A 31 -3.89 -6.14 7.18
N LEU A 32 -4.42 -5.24 8.00
CA LEU A 32 -4.38 -5.39 9.46
C LEU A 32 -5.61 -6.09 10.02
N VAL A 33 -6.75 -5.99 9.32
CA VAL A 33 -8.02 -6.63 9.68
C VAL A 33 -8.67 -7.10 8.38
N GLY A 34 -9.18 -8.34 8.36
CA GLY A 34 -9.82 -8.92 7.18
C GLY A 34 -10.68 -10.12 7.56
N GLY A 35 -11.83 -10.28 6.90
CA GLY A 35 -12.73 -11.41 7.19
C GLY A 35 -13.33 -11.41 8.60
N GLY A 36 -13.34 -10.27 9.29
CA GLY A 36 -13.77 -10.16 10.69
C GLY A 36 -12.69 -10.47 11.72
N GLU A 37 -11.47 -10.78 11.28
CA GLU A 37 -10.35 -11.15 12.15
C GLU A 37 -9.28 -10.06 12.22
N ASP A 38 -8.64 -9.94 13.39
CA ASP A 38 -7.44 -9.13 13.58
C ASP A 38 -6.20 -9.89 13.09
N LEU A 39 -5.57 -9.37 12.03
CA LEU A 39 -4.41 -9.99 11.40
C LEU A 39 -3.09 -9.42 11.92
N ARG A 40 -3.10 -8.42 12.81
CA ARG A 40 -1.88 -7.72 13.26
C ARG A 40 -0.86 -8.65 13.90
N GLY A 41 -1.32 -9.70 14.58
CA GLY A 41 -0.48 -10.74 15.19
C GLY A 41 0.13 -11.73 14.21
N LEU A 42 -0.25 -11.71 12.93
CA LEU A 42 0.31 -12.59 11.91
C LEU A 42 1.60 -12.01 11.33
N PRO A 43 2.54 -12.86 10.85
CA PRO A 43 3.68 -12.44 10.05
C PRO A 43 3.29 -11.58 8.83
N VAL A 44 4.16 -10.64 8.45
CA VAL A 44 3.93 -9.71 7.33
C VAL A 44 3.58 -10.42 6.03
N GLU A 45 4.19 -11.56 5.75
CA GLU A 45 3.96 -12.38 4.56
C GLU A 45 2.53 -12.90 4.51
N LYS A 46 1.98 -13.33 5.67
CA LYS A 46 0.60 -13.82 5.77
C LYS A 46 -0.38 -12.68 5.55
N ARG A 47 -0.12 -11.50 6.10
CA ARG A 47 -0.95 -10.30 5.89
C ARG A 47 -0.92 -9.84 4.43
N LYS A 48 0.25 -9.84 3.80
CA LYS A 48 0.41 -9.50 2.37
C LYS A 48 -0.23 -10.52 1.44
N ALA A 49 -0.14 -11.81 1.75
CA ALA A 49 -0.84 -12.86 1.00
C ALA A 49 -2.38 -12.69 1.10
N ALA A 50 -2.89 -12.42 2.31
CA ALA A 50 -4.31 -12.12 2.50
C ALA A 50 -4.74 -10.86 1.74
N LEU A 51 -3.92 -9.80 1.77
CA LEU A 51 -4.16 -8.58 0.97
C LEU A 51 -4.19 -8.87 -0.52
N SER A 52 -3.19 -9.59 -1.05
CA SER A 52 -3.13 -9.93 -2.48
C SER A 52 -4.36 -10.73 -2.93
N LYS A 53 -4.84 -11.65 -2.08
CA LYS A 53 -6.07 -12.41 -2.36
C LYS A 53 -7.30 -11.51 -2.33
N LEU A 54 -7.39 -10.60 -1.37
CA LEU A 54 -8.49 -9.62 -1.28
C LEU A 54 -8.54 -8.74 -2.53
N LEU A 55 -7.37 -8.30 -3.01
CA LEU A 55 -7.26 -7.38 -4.14
C LEU A 55 -7.25 -8.06 -5.52
N SER A 56 -7.60 -9.35 -5.59
CA SER A 56 -7.67 -10.07 -6.86
C SER A 56 -8.87 -9.59 -7.69
N GLY A 57 -8.61 -8.82 -8.74
CA GLY A 57 -9.65 -8.29 -9.65
C GLY A 57 -10.07 -6.84 -9.39
N GLU A 58 -9.29 -6.09 -8.62
CA GLU A 58 -9.57 -4.68 -8.26
C GLU A 58 -9.46 -3.72 -9.46
N PRO A 59 -10.15 -2.57 -9.40
CA PRO A 59 -10.07 -1.56 -10.46
C PRO A 59 -8.67 -0.91 -10.48
N PRO A 60 -8.20 -0.41 -11.64
CA PRO A 60 -6.89 0.25 -11.76
C PRO A 60 -6.67 1.51 -10.89
N SER A 61 -7.72 2.03 -10.21
CA SER A 61 -7.59 3.09 -9.21
C SER A 61 -7.05 2.60 -7.87
N LEU A 62 -6.89 1.29 -7.69
CA LEU A 62 -6.35 0.64 -6.51
C LEU A 62 -5.10 -0.15 -6.92
N LEU A 63 -3.99 0.11 -6.25
CA LEU A 63 -2.71 -0.53 -6.52
C LEU A 63 -2.23 -1.30 -5.29
N TYR A 64 -1.97 -2.59 -5.45
CA TYR A 64 -1.29 -3.39 -4.44
C TYR A 64 0.22 -3.18 -4.52
N VAL A 65 0.82 -2.76 -3.41
CA VAL A 65 2.28 -2.55 -3.30
C VAL A 65 2.96 -3.89 -2.99
N GLN A 66 3.49 -4.49 -4.06
CA GLN A 66 4.25 -5.73 -3.98
C GLN A 66 5.58 -5.54 -3.24
N ASP A 67 6.06 -6.62 -2.63
CA ASP A 67 7.40 -6.74 -2.09
C ASP A 67 8.28 -7.55 -3.04
N VAL A 68 9.58 -7.34 -2.94
CA VAL A 68 10.61 -8.16 -3.58
C VAL A 68 11.69 -8.46 -2.55
N GLU A 69 12.33 -9.62 -2.69
CA GLU A 69 13.40 -10.04 -1.79
C GLU A 69 14.70 -9.26 -2.01
N ASP A 70 14.99 -8.89 -3.26
CA ASP A 70 16.16 -8.08 -3.60
C ASP A 70 15.90 -6.59 -3.32
N GLY A 71 16.13 -6.21 -2.07
CA GLY A 71 15.96 -4.83 -1.61
C GLY A 71 16.97 -3.85 -2.22
N ALA A 72 18.15 -4.30 -2.65
CA ALA A 72 19.16 -3.45 -3.27
C ALA A 72 18.71 -3.06 -4.69
N TRP A 73 18.31 -4.06 -5.48
CA TRP A 73 17.72 -3.81 -6.79
C TRP A 73 16.47 -2.92 -6.71
N LEU A 74 15.56 -3.17 -5.76
CA LEU A 74 14.37 -2.34 -5.59
C LEU A 74 14.72 -0.89 -5.27
N TYR A 75 15.73 -0.69 -4.43
CA TYR A 75 16.20 0.64 -4.08
C TYR A 75 16.75 1.37 -5.29
N ASP A 76 17.63 0.73 -6.07
CA ASP A 76 18.20 1.33 -7.30
C ASP A 76 17.11 1.63 -8.34
N ALA A 77 16.13 0.73 -8.50
CA ALA A 77 14.96 0.96 -9.35
C ALA A 77 14.13 2.16 -8.87
N ALA A 78 13.91 2.27 -7.55
CA ALA A 78 13.19 3.40 -6.96
C ALA A 78 13.93 4.72 -7.19
N LEU A 79 15.26 4.73 -7.11
CA LEU A 79 16.09 5.90 -7.44
C LEU A 79 15.98 6.27 -8.92
N GLY A 80 16.07 5.29 -9.83
CA GLY A 80 15.92 5.51 -11.27
C GLY A 80 14.57 6.10 -11.67
N LEU A 81 13.52 5.81 -10.91
CA LEU A 81 12.17 6.37 -11.07
C LEU A 81 11.96 7.71 -10.33
N GLY A 82 12.99 8.24 -9.66
CA GLY A 82 12.91 9.49 -8.91
C GLY A 82 12.07 9.43 -7.62
N LEU A 83 11.77 8.22 -7.13
CA LEU A 83 10.98 8.01 -5.90
C LEU A 83 11.76 8.43 -4.65
N GLU A 84 11.07 8.55 -3.51
CA GLU A 84 11.70 8.94 -2.23
C GLU A 84 12.69 7.88 -1.72
N GLY A 85 12.44 6.61 -2.02
CA GLY A 85 13.18 5.45 -1.54
C GLY A 85 12.26 4.27 -1.30
N VAL A 86 12.66 3.38 -0.38
CA VAL A 86 11.97 2.11 -0.10
C VAL A 86 11.68 1.93 1.39
N VAL A 87 10.80 0.98 1.70
CA VAL A 87 10.55 0.53 3.07
C VAL A 87 10.93 -0.95 3.15
N GLY A 88 11.97 -1.26 3.91
CA GLY A 88 12.31 -2.63 4.27
C GLY A 88 11.41 -3.08 5.42
N LYS A 89 10.73 -4.22 5.25
CA LYS A 89 9.97 -4.88 6.31
C LYS A 89 10.67 -6.19 6.67
N ARG A 90 10.91 -6.46 7.95
CA ARG A 90 11.55 -7.71 8.36
C ARG A 90 10.60 -8.89 8.15
N ALA A 91 11.11 -9.93 7.50
CA ALA A 91 10.40 -11.20 7.39
C ALA A 91 9.98 -11.74 8.77
N GLY A 92 8.80 -12.34 8.86
CA GLY A 92 8.25 -12.87 10.11
C GLY A 92 7.69 -11.81 11.08
N SER A 93 7.82 -10.52 10.78
CA SER A 93 7.39 -9.46 11.72
C SER A 93 5.88 -9.29 11.83
N VAL A 94 5.41 -9.12 13.06
CA VAL A 94 4.03 -8.71 13.38
C VAL A 94 3.89 -7.19 13.29
N TYR A 95 2.65 -6.71 13.14
CA TYR A 95 2.38 -5.28 13.18
C TYR A 95 2.28 -4.77 14.63
N ARG A 96 3.07 -3.75 14.98
CA ARG A 96 3.03 -3.11 16.31
C ARG A 96 2.37 -1.74 16.22
N ALA A 97 1.15 -1.64 16.76
CA ALA A 97 0.37 -0.41 16.69
C ALA A 97 0.96 0.69 17.58
N GLY A 98 1.07 1.91 17.05
CA GLY A 98 1.57 3.07 17.80
C GLY A 98 3.09 3.11 18.00
N GLU A 99 3.83 2.10 17.53
CA GLU A 99 5.26 1.97 17.77
C GLU A 99 6.08 2.22 16.50
N ARG A 100 7.21 2.92 16.65
CA ARG A 100 8.25 2.98 15.63
C ARG A 100 9.20 1.80 15.78
N SER A 101 8.75 0.65 15.30
CA SER A 101 9.52 -0.59 15.34
C SER A 101 10.71 -0.56 14.36
N SER A 102 11.81 -1.23 14.73
CA SER A 102 12.94 -1.51 13.83
C SER A 102 12.62 -2.55 12.76
N ASP A 103 11.43 -3.14 12.81
CA ASP A 103 10.93 -4.11 11.84
C ASP A 103 10.64 -3.45 10.49
N TRP A 104 10.38 -2.14 10.49
CA TRP A 104 10.05 -1.35 9.31
C TRP A 104 11.03 -0.19 9.20
N ILE A 105 11.95 -0.30 8.27
CA ILE A 105 13.02 0.68 8.06
C ILE A 105 12.76 1.42 6.76
N LYS A 106 12.67 2.74 6.84
CA LYS A 106 12.63 3.59 5.66
C LYS A 106 14.04 3.92 5.21
N VAL A 107 14.40 3.53 4.00
CA VAL A 107 15.66 3.85 3.35
C VAL A 107 15.35 4.90 2.28
N LYS A 108 15.89 6.11 2.42
CA LYS A 108 15.62 7.23 1.52
C LYS A 108 16.79 7.48 0.60
N ARG A 109 16.49 8.05 -0.57
CA ARG A 109 17.52 8.60 -1.46
C ARG A 109 18.41 9.63 -0.74
N PRO A 110 19.70 9.73 -1.10
CA PRO A 110 20.58 10.78 -0.58
C PRO A 110 19.98 12.19 -0.82
N GLY A 111 20.12 13.08 0.16
CA GLY A 111 19.58 14.44 0.07
C GLY A 111 18.05 14.53 0.20
N ALA A 112 17.33 13.42 0.44
CA ALA A 112 15.92 13.49 0.77
C ALA A 112 15.71 14.26 2.08
N VAL A 113 15.06 15.41 1.99
CA VAL A 113 14.66 16.18 3.17
C VAL A 113 13.71 15.30 4.01
N PRO A 114 13.96 15.13 5.33
CA PRO A 114 13.01 14.46 6.20
C PRO A 114 11.63 15.09 6.04
N ALA A 115 10.57 14.28 6.02
CA ALA A 115 9.22 14.82 5.94
C ALA A 115 9.06 15.81 7.10
N LYS A 116 8.73 17.07 6.80
CA LYS A 116 8.37 18.05 7.84
C LYS A 116 7.21 17.41 8.60
N ARG A 117 7.46 17.03 9.86
CA ARG A 117 6.44 16.43 10.72
C ARG A 117 5.30 17.45 10.76
N PHE A 118 4.11 17.09 10.28
CA PHE A 118 2.91 17.91 10.49
C PHE A 118 2.77 18.05 12.00
N ARG A 119 3.21 19.19 12.54
CA ARG A 119 2.92 19.59 13.90
C ARG A 119 1.47 20.05 13.86
N ARG A 120 0.60 19.30 14.53
CA ARG A 120 -0.74 19.78 14.87
C ARG A 120 -0.62 20.90 15.88
#